data_AF-A0A0K6FXL3-F1
#
_entry.id   AF-A0A0K6FXL3-F1
#
_cell.length_a   1.000
_cell.length_b   1.000
_cell.length_c   1.000
_cell.angle_alpha   90.00
_cell.angle_beta   90.00
_cell.angle_gamma   90.00
#
_symmetry.space_group_name_H-M   'P 1'
#
loop_
_entity.id
_entity.type
_entity.pdbx_description
1 polymer ?
#
loop_
_entity_poly.entity_id
_entity_poly.type
_entity_poly.pdbx_seq_one_letter_code
_entity_poly.pdbx_strand_id
1 'polypeptide(L)'
;MELPLPAPPITLHQAKQNIVVRHLEQLSHMKMNDEKPPPESDSGIPNIPLGSESPYDDLVQWSKESAPQIQKAVKNRAFGGPDGSDIQWINALYCLMESATVYLRDSEKVKEAAEAYKREDFESAFKLLSESTKQIEEIAALWGMKFQLLCDLVDGEGSWFWSGPYCSAFYSEDPDAPFVGVVFKGTNPWNLGDILVDVNTSVIQAEQGIVYNTHVSNGVYKGMFMEFDPGRAYATARTLARRVVLQHLLHTQFTVPGVLPPLSVLGDLYTFGCPRIGYKHFAEAMKDNLGPHTGSARRIANADDLVPQVPPVVLFP
;
A
#
# COMPACT_ATOMS: atom_id res chain seq x y z
N MET A 1 -3.16 -22.37 -17.56
CA MET A 1 -3.73 -23.36 -16.63
C MET A 1 -3.78 -22.63 -15.30
N GLU A 2 -4.92 -22.02 -14.96
CA GLU A 2 -5.06 -21.33 -13.68
C GLU A 2 -4.93 -22.37 -12.57
N LEU A 3 -3.87 -22.27 -11.78
CA LEU A 3 -3.85 -23.00 -10.51
C LEU A 3 -5.04 -22.46 -9.71
N PRO A 4 -5.97 -23.32 -9.25
CA PRO A 4 -7.08 -22.85 -8.45
C PRO A 4 -6.50 -22.11 -7.26
N LEU A 5 -6.91 -20.85 -7.08
CA LEU A 5 -6.62 -20.11 -5.85
C LEU A 5 -6.91 -21.06 -4.68
N PRO A 6 -6.01 -21.17 -3.69
CA PRO A 6 -6.25 -22.03 -2.55
C PRO A 6 -7.63 -21.71 -1.96
N ALA A 7 -8.33 -22.76 -1.52
CA ALA A 7 -9.68 -22.59 -0.98
C ALA A 7 -9.66 -21.45 0.06
N PRO A 8 -10.55 -20.45 -0.07
CA PRO A 8 -10.52 -19.29 0.80
C PRO A 8 -10.67 -19.74 2.25
N PRO A 9 -10.02 -19.05 3.20
CA PRO A 9 -10.14 -19.37 4.62
C PRO A 9 -11.60 -19.32 5.05
N ILE A 10 -12.02 -20.28 5.87
CA ILE A 10 -13.42 -20.44 6.30
C ILE A 10 -13.80 -19.36 7.32
N THR A 11 -12.82 -18.80 8.02
CA THR A 11 -13.02 -17.76 9.04
C THR A 11 -12.02 -16.62 8.91
N LEU A 12 -12.39 -15.42 9.38
CA LEU A 12 -11.48 -14.29 9.47
C LEU A 12 -10.25 -14.60 10.34
N HIS A 13 -10.42 -15.37 11.42
CA HIS A 13 -9.31 -15.78 12.27
C HIS A 13 -8.27 -16.60 11.51
N GLN A 14 -8.72 -17.61 10.75
CA GLN A 14 -7.84 -18.41 9.88
C GLN A 14 -7.19 -17.55 8.78
N ALA A 15 -7.93 -16.60 8.20
CA ALA A 15 -7.38 -15.69 7.20
C ALA A 15 -6.20 -14.88 7.77
N LYS A 16 -6.38 -14.29 8.95
CA LYS A 16 -5.33 -13.53 9.64
C LYS A 16 -4.12 -14.38 9.97
N GLN A 17 -4.34 -15.59 10.48
CA GLN A 17 -3.24 -16.53 10.77
C GLN A 17 -2.45 -16.89 9.50
N ASN A 18 -3.14 -17.23 8.42
CA ASN A 18 -2.51 -17.55 7.14
C ASN A 18 -1.68 -16.37 6.61
N ILE A 19 -2.22 -15.16 6.66
CA ILE A 19 -1.51 -13.94 6.25
C ILE A 19 -0.22 -13.78 7.05
N VAL A 20 -0.31 -13.84 8.39
CA VAL A 20 0.84 -13.65 9.28
C VAL A 20 1.91 -14.71 9.07
N VAL A 21 1.53 -15.98 8.93
CA VAL A 21 2.49 -17.08 8.67
C VAL A 21 3.20 -16.88 7.34
N ARG A 22 2.46 -16.61 6.26
CA ARG A 22 3.05 -16.37 4.93
C ARG A 22 3.94 -15.14 4.89
N HIS A 23 3.56 -14.11 5.63
CA HIS A 23 4.34 -12.89 5.72
C HIS A 23 5.66 -13.12 6.45
N LEU A 24 5.65 -13.83 7.58
CA LEU A 24 6.88 -14.19 8.30
C LEU A 24 7.77 -15.15 7.49
N GLU A 25 7.16 -16.12 6.78
CA GLU A 25 7.87 -17.00 5.85
C GLU A 25 8.62 -16.15 4.80
N GLN A 26 7.94 -15.22 4.14
CA GLN A 26 8.54 -14.30 3.17
C GLN A 26 9.68 -13.46 3.78
N LEU A 27 9.45 -12.85 4.96
CA LEU A 27 10.45 -12.03 5.68
C LEU A 27 11.68 -12.84 6.09
N SER A 28 11.50 -14.11 6.44
CA SER A 28 12.59 -15.01 6.85
C SER A 28 13.56 -15.36 5.73
N HIS A 29 13.19 -15.14 4.47
CA HIS A 29 14.08 -15.34 3.33
C HIS A 29 14.86 -14.07 2.93
N MET A 30 14.62 -12.95 3.62
CA MET A 30 15.25 -11.68 3.28
C MET A 30 16.63 -11.53 3.92
N LYS A 31 17.56 -10.94 3.16
CA LYS A 31 18.85 -10.47 3.66
C LYS A 31 18.66 -9.13 4.36
N MET A 32 18.71 -9.16 5.69
CA MET A 32 18.66 -7.98 6.54
C MET A 32 20.09 -7.49 6.75
N ASN A 33 20.61 -6.63 5.86
CA ASN A 33 21.96 -6.07 6.05
C ASN A 33 21.99 -5.14 7.29
N ASP A 34 23.10 -5.17 8.03
CA ASP A 34 23.34 -4.37 9.25
C ASP A 34 23.95 -2.98 8.98
N GLU A 35 23.89 -2.49 7.74
CA GLU A 35 24.34 -1.11 7.48
C GLU A 35 23.46 -0.15 8.34
N LYS A 36 24.08 0.87 8.95
CA LYS A 36 23.35 1.87 9.73
C LYS A 36 22.71 2.91 8.80
N PRO A 37 21.45 3.30 9.02
CA PRO A 37 20.85 4.36 8.21
C PRO A 37 21.75 5.61 8.25
N PRO A 38 21.87 6.36 7.13
CA PRO A 38 22.34 7.74 7.23
C PRO A 38 21.44 8.45 8.24
N PRO A 39 21.99 9.38 9.06
CA PRO A 39 21.23 10.02 10.13
C PRO A 39 19.89 10.52 9.58
N GLU A 40 18.80 9.97 10.11
CA GLU A 40 17.46 10.46 9.81
C GLU A 40 17.46 11.94 10.15
N SER A 41 17.21 12.80 9.17
CA SER A 41 16.81 14.16 9.49
C SER A 41 15.44 14.06 10.16
N ASP A 42 15.37 14.46 11.43
CA ASP A 42 14.24 14.60 12.38
C ASP A 42 12.94 15.24 11.81
N SER A 43 12.51 14.89 10.60
CA SER A 43 11.57 15.70 9.82
C SER A 43 10.32 14.92 9.40
N GLY A 44 9.57 14.48 10.42
CA GLY A 44 8.13 14.19 10.35
C GLY A 44 7.66 13.14 9.33
N ILE A 45 6.36 12.84 9.37
CA ILE A 45 5.71 12.10 8.28
C ILE A 45 5.61 13.08 7.10
N PRO A 46 6.08 12.69 5.93
CA PRO A 46 6.15 13.62 4.81
C PRO A 46 4.80 14.17 4.37
N ASN A 47 4.79 15.47 4.05
CA ASN A 47 3.63 16.25 3.65
C ASN A 47 2.52 16.39 4.71
N ILE A 48 2.82 16.02 5.95
CA ILE A 48 1.93 16.21 7.08
C ILE A 48 2.69 17.06 8.10
N PRO A 49 2.23 18.28 8.42
CA PRO A 49 2.84 19.12 9.44
C PRO A 49 2.55 18.52 10.82
N LEU A 50 3.27 17.45 11.14
CA LEU A 50 3.32 16.89 12.48
C LEU A 50 4.20 17.83 13.31
N GLY A 51 3.57 18.52 14.26
CA GLY A 51 4.15 19.63 14.99
C GLY A 51 4.89 19.23 16.27
N SER A 52 4.92 17.94 16.60
CA SER A 52 5.49 17.40 17.83
C SER A 52 6.72 16.50 17.57
N GLU A 53 7.42 16.14 18.66
CA GLU A 53 8.53 15.16 18.65
C GLU A 53 8.03 13.72 18.37
N SER A 54 6.72 13.48 18.36
CA SER A 54 6.11 12.15 18.28
C SER A 54 5.06 12.10 17.16
N PRO A 55 5.38 11.49 16.00
CA PRO A 55 4.42 11.31 14.92
C PRO A 55 3.14 10.58 15.33
N TYR A 56 3.24 9.69 16.33
CA TYR A 56 2.10 9.00 16.92
C TYR A 56 1.17 9.98 17.64
N ASP A 57 1.70 10.83 18.51
CA ASP A 57 0.88 11.75 19.31
C ASP A 57 0.18 12.79 18.42
N ASP A 58 0.86 13.27 17.38
CA ASP A 58 0.25 14.15 16.39
C ASP A 58 -0.91 13.46 15.64
N LEU A 59 -0.73 12.20 15.22
CA LEU A 59 -1.80 11.44 14.56
C LEU A 59 -2.98 11.14 15.52
N VAL A 60 -2.71 10.87 16.79
CA VAL A 60 -3.75 10.72 17.82
C VAL A 60 -4.51 12.03 18.00
N GLN A 61 -3.81 13.17 18.07
CA GLN A 61 -4.43 14.48 18.21
C GLN A 61 -5.28 14.82 16.98
N TRP A 62 -4.74 14.65 15.77
CA TRP A 62 -5.48 14.85 14.52
C TRP A 62 -6.70 13.95 14.41
N SER A 63 -6.59 12.69 14.87
CA SER A 63 -7.71 11.75 14.91
C SER A 63 -8.85 12.25 15.80
N LYS A 64 -8.52 12.84 16.95
CA LYS A 64 -9.51 13.42 17.86
C LYS A 64 -10.13 14.70 17.29
N GLU A 65 -9.33 15.58 16.72
CA GLU A 65 -9.79 16.84 16.12
C GLU A 65 -10.66 16.63 14.88
N SER A 66 -10.34 15.59 14.08
CA SER A 66 -11.05 15.24 12.85
C SER A 66 -12.08 14.12 13.02
N ALA A 67 -12.41 13.75 14.27
CA ALA A 67 -13.28 12.61 14.56
C ALA A 67 -14.63 12.65 13.81
N PRO A 68 -15.37 13.79 13.73
CA PRO A 68 -16.61 13.86 12.96
C PRO A 68 -16.43 13.57 11.46
N GLN A 69 -15.33 14.04 10.87
CA GLN A 69 -15.01 13.87 9.46
C GLN A 69 -14.64 12.40 9.17
N ILE A 70 -13.81 11.81 10.03
CA ILE A 70 -13.42 10.39 9.96
C ILE A 70 -14.65 9.51 10.09
N GLN A 71 -15.50 9.73 11.09
CA GLN A 71 -16.73 8.95 11.27
C GLN A 71 -17.66 9.06 10.06
N LYS A 72 -17.73 10.23 9.43
CA LYS A 72 -18.53 10.42 8.20
C LYS A 72 -17.94 9.66 7.01
N ALA A 73 -16.61 9.64 6.86
CA ALA A 73 -15.91 8.86 5.83
C ALA A 73 -16.03 7.34 6.08
N VAL A 74 -15.92 6.88 7.32
CA VAL A 74 -16.13 5.47 7.67
C VAL A 74 -17.57 5.05 7.37
N LYS A 75 -18.56 5.85 7.78
CA LYS A 75 -19.98 5.57 7.54
C LYS A 75 -20.35 5.54 6.05
N ASN A 76 -19.71 6.35 5.23
CA ASN A 76 -19.91 6.32 3.78
C ASN A 76 -18.96 5.33 3.06
N ARG A 77 -18.18 4.54 3.80
CA ARG A 77 -17.23 3.53 3.29
C ARG A 77 -16.13 4.14 2.41
N ALA A 78 -15.74 5.37 2.70
CA ALA A 78 -14.85 6.21 1.91
C ALA A 78 -15.26 6.31 0.42
N PHE A 79 -16.54 6.10 0.11
CA PHE A 79 -17.07 6.09 -1.24
C PHE A 79 -17.59 7.48 -1.64
N GLY A 80 -16.97 8.07 -2.65
CA GLY A 80 -17.29 9.40 -3.17
C GLY A 80 -18.31 9.39 -4.31
N GLY A 81 -18.61 8.22 -4.87
CA GLY A 81 -19.52 8.04 -5.99
C GLY A 81 -18.85 7.44 -7.23
N PRO A 82 -19.65 7.13 -8.27
CA PRO A 82 -19.13 6.60 -9.53
C PRO A 82 -18.17 7.59 -10.20
N ASP A 83 -17.40 7.10 -11.16
CA ASP A 83 -16.48 7.95 -11.94
C ASP A 83 -17.20 9.19 -12.51
N GLY A 84 -16.50 10.32 -12.46
CA GLY A 84 -17.06 11.64 -12.81
C GLY A 84 -17.78 12.37 -11.67
N SER A 85 -17.98 11.76 -10.49
CA SER A 85 -18.52 12.47 -9.32
C SER A 85 -17.59 13.59 -8.83
N ASP A 86 -18.08 14.49 -7.99
CA ASP A 86 -17.23 15.48 -7.31
C ASP A 86 -16.40 14.81 -6.20
N ILE A 87 -15.19 15.33 -5.95
CA ILE A 87 -14.32 14.83 -4.88
C ILE A 87 -14.95 15.08 -3.50
N GLN A 88 -15.06 14.02 -2.71
CA GLN A 88 -15.45 14.12 -1.30
C GLN A 88 -14.19 14.32 -0.45
N TRP A 89 -13.88 15.58 -0.13
CA TRP A 89 -12.66 15.94 0.62
C TRP A 89 -12.55 15.27 2.00
N ILE A 90 -13.67 14.90 2.62
CA ILE A 90 -13.67 14.12 3.87
C ILE A 90 -13.11 12.70 3.67
N ASN A 91 -13.36 12.07 2.52
CA ASN A 91 -12.84 10.75 2.18
C ASN A 91 -11.35 10.88 1.84
N ALA A 92 -10.98 11.93 1.11
CA ALA A 92 -9.58 12.24 0.82
C ALA A 92 -8.76 12.47 2.11
N LEU A 93 -9.29 13.24 3.07
CA LEU A 93 -8.64 13.45 4.37
C LEU A 93 -8.48 12.12 5.12
N TYR A 94 -9.54 11.31 5.17
CA TYR A 94 -9.52 10.01 5.82
C TYR A 94 -8.45 9.07 5.21
N CYS A 95 -8.42 8.94 3.88
CA CYS A 95 -7.42 8.11 3.20
C CYS A 95 -5.99 8.67 3.34
N LEU A 96 -5.83 9.99 3.44
CA LEU A 96 -4.54 10.59 3.77
C LEU A 96 -4.09 10.19 5.18
N MET A 97 -4.99 10.20 6.16
CA MET A 97 -4.69 9.78 7.53
C MET A 97 -4.37 8.28 7.62
N GLU A 98 -5.08 7.42 6.88
CA GLU A 98 -4.71 6.01 6.74
C GLU A 98 -3.28 5.86 6.19
N SER A 99 -2.98 6.57 5.10
CA SER A 99 -1.66 6.58 4.46
C SER A 99 -0.56 7.10 5.40
N ALA A 100 -0.87 8.04 6.29
CA ALA A 100 0.05 8.54 7.30
C ALA A 100 0.30 7.50 8.39
N THR A 101 -0.77 6.90 8.89
CA THR A 101 -0.74 6.01 10.06
C THR A 101 0.13 4.77 9.78
N VAL A 102 0.14 4.26 8.56
CA VAL A 102 1.03 3.14 8.17
C VAL A 102 2.53 3.49 8.21
N TYR A 103 2.93 4.74 8.46
CA TYR A 103 4.34 5.04 8.73
C TYR A 103 4.76 4.69 10.15
N LEU A 104 3.82 4.49 11.08
CA LEU A 104 4.08 4.17 12.49
C LEU A 104 4.54 2.72 12.74
N ARG A 105 4.67 1.89 11.69
CA ARG A 105 5.15 0.51 11.86
C ARG A 105 6.59 0.49 12.35
N ASP A 106 6.82 -0.17 13.48
CA ASP A 106 8.15 -0.36 14.05
C ASP A 106 8.94 -1.37 13.21
N SER A 107 9.90 -0.85 12.44
CA SER A 107 10.66 -1.67 11.49
C SER A 107 11.72 -2.53 12.18
N GLU A 108 12.19 -2.16 13.37
CA GLU A 108 13.11 -3.00 14.16
C GLU A 108 12.39 -4.25 14.66
N LYS A 109 11.16 -4.10 15.16
CA LYS A 109 10.34 -5.27 15.55
C LYS A 109 10.05 -6.21 14.40
N VAL A 110 9.83 -5.70 13.18
CA VAL A 110 9.65 -6.58 12.01
C VAL A 110 10.94 -7.34 11.68
N LYS A 111 12.11 -6.70 11.79
CA LYS A 111 13.42 -7.36 11.64
C LYS A 111 13.59 -8.45 12.69
N GLU A 112 13.35 -8.14 13.96
CA GLU A 112 13.44 -9.10 15.06
C GLU A 112 12.46 -10.27 14.88
N ALA A 113 11.24 -10.01 14.42
CA ALA A 113 10.24 -11.03 14.13
C ALA A 113 10.71 -11.99 13.04
N ALA A 114 11.27 -11.47 11.95
CA ALA A 114 11.83 -12.27 10.86
C ALA A 114 12.99 -13.16 11.32
N GLU A 115 13.88 -12.60 12.15
CA GLU A 115 15.01 -13.35 12.73
C GLU A 115 14.57 -14.40 13.75
N ALA A 116 13.54 -14.12 14.56
CA ALA A 116 12.92 -15.11 15.44
C ALA A 116 12.30 -16.26 14.64
N TYR A 117 11.60 -15.95 13.55
CA TYR A 117 11.02 -16.96 12.66
C TYR A 117 12.08 -17.85 12.01
N LYS A 118 13.21 -17.28 11.54
CA LYS A 118 14.37 -18.03 11.02
C LYS A 118 14.94 -19.03 12.03
N ARG A 119 14.84 -18.72 13.32
CA ARG A 119 15.30 -19.59 14.43
C ARG A 119 14.22 -20.55 14.92
N GLU A 120 13.08 -20.64 14.24
CA GLU A 120 11.90 -21.43 14.64
C GLU A 120 11.30 -21.00 15.99
N ASP A 121 11.62 -19.79 16.46
CA ASP A 121 10.98 -19.17 17.64
C ASP A 121 9.69 -18.47 17.22
N PHE A 122 8.69 -19.28 16.89
CA PHE A 122 7.43 -18.82 16.33
C PHE A 122 6.64 -17.93 17.30
N GLU A 123 6.66 -18.22 18.60
CA GLU A 123 5.93 -17.42 19.60
C GLU A 123 6.46 -15.98 19.63
N SER A 124 7.78 -15.81 19.71
CA SER A 124 8.40 -14.48 19.65
C SER A 124 8.16 -13.82 18.29
N ALA A 125 8.26 -14.56 17.18
CA ALA A 125 8.03 -14.03 15.85
C ALA A 125 6.63 -13.41 15.69
N PHE A 126 5.59 -14.14 16.10
CA PHE A 126 4.21 -13.65 16.03
C PHE A 126 3.98 -12.46 16.95
N LYS A 127 4.54 -12.50 18.17
CA LYS A 127 4.41 -11.42 19.14
C LYS A 127 5.08 -10.14 18.64
N LEU A 128 6.33 -10.22 18.17
CA LEU A 128 7.09 -9.08 17.66
C LEU A 128 6.42 -8.46 16.43
N LEU A 129 5.90 -9.29 15.51
CA LEU A 129 5.17 -8.77 14.35
C LEU A 129 3.89 -8.04 14.77
N SER A 130 3.12 -8.58 15.73
CA SER A 130 1.94 -7.89 16.26
C SER A 130 2.30 -6.59 16.98
N GLU A 131 3.37 -6.58 17.77
CA GLU A 131 3.84 -5.38 18.46
C GLU A 131 4.34 -4.31 17.48
N SER A 132 4.81 -4.71 16.29
CA SER A 132 5.25 -3.78 15.25
C SER A 132 4.15 -2.87 14.71
N THR A 133 2.88 -3.26 14.85
CA THR A 133 1.71 -2.54 14.33
C THR A 133 0.81 -1.97 15.41
N LYS A 134 1.18 -2.09 16.69
CA LYS A 134 0.34 -1.72 17.83
C LYS A 134 -0.16 -0.27 17.78
N GLN A 135 0.70 0.69 17.46
CA GLN A 135 0.32 2.10 17.36
C GLN A 135 -0.69 2.35 16.24
N ILE A 136 -0.59 1.61 15.13
CA ILE A 136 -1.52 1.69 14.00
C ILE A 136 -2.89 1.14 14.42
N GLU A 137 -2.90 0.02 15.15
CA GLU A 137 -4.11 -0.61 15.67
C GLU A 137 -4.84 0.30 16.67
N GLU A 138 -4.10 0.99 17.54
CA GLU A 138 -4.66 1.96 18.49
C GLU A 138 -5.35 3.13 17.76
N ILE A 139 -4.72 3.67 16.71
CA ILE A 139 -5.32 4.74 15.89
C ILE A 139 -6.53 4.23 15.10
N ALA A 140 -6.45 3.05 14.49
CA ALA A 140 -7.59 2.43 13.79
C ALA A 140 -8.79 2.28 14.74
N ALA A 141 -8.55 1.87 15.99
CA ALA A 141 -9.59 1.74 17.01
C ALA A 141 -10.24 3.08 17.36
N LEU A 142 -9.50 4.20 17.36
CA LEU A 142 -10.08 5.55 17.53
C LEU A 142 -11.09 5.88 16.42
N TRP A 143 -10.91 5.33 15.23
CA TRP A 143 -11.78 5.53 14.08
C TRP A 143 -12.96 4.54 14.02
N GLY A 144 -13.06 3.61 14.99
CA GLY A 144 -14.02 2.52 14.96
C GLY A 144 -13.68 1.43 13.95
N MET A 145 -12.42 1.35 13.54
CA MET A 145 -11.90 0.44 12.52
C MET A 145 -10.96 -0.60 13.14
N LYS A 146 -10.67 -1.66 12.37
CA LYS A 146 -9.61 -2.61 12.68
C LYS A 146 -8.49 -2.51 11.65
N PHE A 147 -7.29 -2.93 12.05
CA PHE A 147 -6.12 -2.95 11.19
C PHE A 147 -5.65 -4.39 10.94
N GLN A 148 -5.05 -4.65 9.78
CA GLN A 148 -4.36 -5.89 9.44
C GLN A 148 -3.19 -5.58 8.50
N LEU A 149 -1.98 -5.97 8.89
CA LEU A 149 -0.84 -6.02 7.98
C LEU A 149 -1.03 -7.16 6.98
N LEU A 150 -0.91 -6.90 5.68
CA LEU A 150 -1.16 -7.90 4.63
C LEU A 150 0.14 -8.53 4.12
N CYS A 151 1.10 -7.73 3.67
CA CYS A 151 2.39 -8.22 3.19
C CYS A 151 3.42 -7.10 3.05
N ASP A 152 4.70 -7.46 3.02
CA ASP A 152 5.76 -6.60 2.52
C ASP A 152 6.02 -6.91 1.04
N LEU A 153 6.16 -5.86 0.23
CA LEU A 153 6.33 -5.94 -1.21
C LEU A 153 7.83 -5.82 -1.46
N VAL A 154 8.53 -6.96 -1.42
CA VAL A 154 10.00 -7.00 -1.56
C VAL A 154 10.45 -7.55 -2.90
N ASP A 155 11.56 -7.00 -3.37
CA ASP A 155 12.32 -7.54 -4.48
C ASP A 155 13.50 -8.33 -3.89
N GLY A 156 13.65 -9.60 -4.27
CA GLY A 156 14.56 -10.60 -3.67
C GLY A 156 16.07 -10.27 -3.59
N GLU A 157 16.50 -9.03 -3.81
CA GLU A 157 17.90 -8.56 -3.73
C GLU A 157 18.23 -7.73 -2.48
N GLY A 158 17.31 -7.64 -1.52
CA GLY A 158 17.63 -7.45 -0.09
C GLY A 158 18.60 -6.33 0.27
N SER A 159 18.07 -5.12 0.41
CA SER A 159 18.52 -4.23 1.48
C SER A 159 17.29 -3.72 2.23
N TRP A 160 17.17 -4.12 3.50
CA TRP A 160 16.11 -3.70 4.46
C TRP A 160 16.08 -2.19 4.74
N PHE A 161 17.01 -1.43 4.16
CA PHE A 161 17.40 -0.07 4.52
C PHE A 161 16.31 0.98 4.63
N TRP A 162 15.14 0.71 4.07
CA TRP A 162 13.99 1.58 4.13
C TRP A 162 12.79 0.68 4.24
N SER A 163 12.31 0.42 5.47
CA SER A 163 10.96 -0.05 5.80
C SER A 163 10.12 -0.20 4.53
N GLY A 164 10.14 -1.41 3.95
CA GLY A 164 9.77 -1.64 2.55
C GLY A 164 8.39 -1.13 2.20
N PRO A 165 8.03 -0.99 0.91
CA PRO A 165 6.62 -0.83 0.59
C PRO A 165 5.89 -2.02 1.19
N TYR A 166 4.84 -1.75 1.93
CA TYR A 166 4.03 -2.80 2.49
C TYR A 166 2.57 -2.45 2.31
N CYS A 167 1.77 -3.50 2.22
CA CYS A 167 0.34 -3.44 2.05
C CYS A 167 -0.33 -3.76 3.39
N SER A 168 -1.39 -3.03 3.69
CA SER A 168 -2.18 -3.20 4.90
C SER A 168 -3.64 -2.91 4.61
N ALA A 169 -4.52 -3.30 5.54
CA ALA A 169 -5.94 -3.07 5.46
C ALA A 169 -6.47 -2.42 6.72
N PHE A 170 -7.25 -1.36 6.55
CA PHE A 170 -8.20 -0.87 7.54
C PHE A 170 -9.57 -1.41 7.16
N TYR A 171 -10.32 -1.98 8.10
CA TYR A 171 -11.63 -2.54 7.80
C TYR A 171 -12.65 -2.31 8.91
N SER A 172 -13.88 -2.10 8.46
CA SER A 172 -15.07 -1.98 9.32
C SER A 172 -15.75 -3.33 9.42
N GLU A 173 -16.08 -3.75 10.65
CA GLU A 173 -16.98 -4.87 10.92
C GLU A 173 -18.40 -4.40 11.25
N ASP A 174 -18.72 -3.11 11.02
CA ASP A 174 -20.09 -2.60 11.12
C ASP A 174 -20.97 -3.33 10.08
N PRO A 175 -22.01 -4.08 10.52
CA PRO A 175 -22.88 -4.81 9.60
C PRO A 175 -23.66 -3.89 8.65
N ASP A 176 -23.87 -2.62 9.01
CA ASP A 176 -24.60 -1.66 8.19
C ASP A 176 -23.69 -0.93 7.18
N ALA A 177 -22.37 -1.03 7.35
CA ALA A 177 -21.39 -0.41 6.48
C ALA A 177 -20.06 -1.19 6.43
N PRO A 178 -20.06 -2.48 6.01
CA PRO A 178 -18.82 -3.24 5.90
C PRO A 178 -18.00 -2.71 4.72
N PHE A 179 -16.71 -2.46 4.96
CA PHE A 179 -15.75 -2.13 3.90
C PHE A 179 -14.32 -2.42 4.33
N VAL A 180 -13.45 -2.54 3.34
CA VAL A 180 -12.00 -2.74 3.49
C VAL A 180 -11.29 -1.66 2.68
N GLY A 181 -10.55 -0.79 3.36
CA GLY A 181 -9.59 0.12 2.76
C GLY A 181 -8.22 -0.55 2.68
N VAL A 182 -7.66 -0.68 1.47
CA VAL A 182 -6.32 -1.23 1.26
C VAL A 182 -5.33 -0.09 1.11
N VAL A 183 -4.32 -0.07 1.97
CA VAL A 183 -3.40 1.06 2.15
C VAL A 183 -1.98 0.59 1.97
N PHE A 184 -1.23 1.30 1.12
CA PHE A 184 0.17 1.03 0.87
C PHE A 184 1.02 2.16 1.45
N LYS A 185 2.08 1.79 2.17
CA LYS A 185 3.09 2.76 2.62
C LYS A 185 3.85 3.34 1.43
N GLY A 186 3.86 4.67 1.32
CA GLY A 186 4.62 5.41 0.31
C GLY A 186 6.12 5.52 0.62
N THR A 187 6.81 6.41 -0.12
CA THR A 187 8.23 6.73 0.09
C THR A 187 8.39 8.07 0.81
N ASN A 188 9.53 8.30 1.48
CA ASN A 188 9.90 9.61 2.00
C ASN A 188 10.32 10.57 0.85
N PRO A 189 9.61 11.69 0.60
CA PRO A 189 9.91 12.71 -0.41
C PRO A 189 11.16 13.53 -0.12
N TRP A 190 11.78 13.44 1.06
CA TRP A 190 13.07 14.10 1.28
C TRP A 190 14.22 13.46 0.49
N ASN A 191 13.98 12.28 -0.11
CA ASN A 191 14.90 11.61 -1.00
C ASN A 191 14.52 11.77 -2.49
N LEU A 192 14.15 13.00 -2.90
CA LEU A 192 13.78 13.34 -4.29
C LEU A 192 14.92 13.11 -5.31
N GLY A 193 16.18 13.15 -4.86
CA GLY A 193 17.34 12.82 -5.69
C GLY A 193 17.27 11.37 -6.20
N ASP A 194 16.92 10.44 -5.32
CA ASP A 194 16.68 9.04 -5.65
C ASP A 194 15.33 8.84 -6.38
N ILE A 195 14.38 9.77 -6.32
CA ILE A 195 13.17 9.65 -7.16
C ILE A 195 13.53 9.92 -8.62
N LEU A 196 14.34 10.95 -8.91
CA LEU A 196 14.63 11.41 -10.28
C LEU A 196 15.64 10.51 -11.02
N VAL A 197 16.65 10.01 -10.30
CA VAL A 197 17.73 9.18 -10.87
C VAL A 197 17.26 7.75 -11.12
N ASP A 198 16.28 7.31 -10.34
CA ASP A 198 15.99 5.91 -10.17
C ASP A 198 14.70 5.52 -10.93
N VAL A 199 13.83 6.47 -11.38
CA VAL A 199 12.60 6.20 -12.18
C VAL A 199 12.92 5.20 -13.28
N ASN A 200 12.68 3.94 -12.97
CA ASN A 200 12.91 2.85 -13.88
C ASN A 200 11.80 2.91 -14.91
N THR A 201 12.11 3.52 -16.05
CA THR A 201 11.23 3.61 -17.21
C THR A 201 11.07 2.28 -17.93
N SER A 202 11.74 1.20 -17.48
CA SER A 202 11.50 -0.12 -18.05
C SER A 202 10.07 -0.55 -17.79
N VAL A 203 9.39 -0.85 -18.88
CA VAL A 203 8.03 -1.35 -18.91
C VAL A 203 8.05 -2.85 -19.21
N ILE A 204 7.02 -3.53 -18.73
CA ILE A 204 6.74 -4.92 -19.09
C ILE A 204 5.28 -5.00 -19.56
N GLN A 205 5.02 -5.86 -20.54
CA GLN A 205 3.66 -6.21 -20.90
C GLN A 205 3.09 -7.18 -19.86
N ALA A 206 1.94 -6.85 -19.28
CA ALA A 206 1.28 -7.71 -18.31
C ALA A 206 0.75 -9.00 -18.94
N GLU A 207 0.77 -10.09 -18.16
CA GLU A 207 0.24 -11.40 -18.56
C GLU A 207 -1.29 -11.38 -18.74
N GLN A 208 -1.84 -12.41 -19.40
CA GLN A 208 -3.27 -12.54 -19.64
C GLN A 208 -4.05 -12.56 -18.33
N GLY A 209 -5.09 -11.72 -18.24
CA GLY A 209 -5.89 -11.54 -17.03
C GLY A 209 -5.32 -10.56 -16.02
N ILE A 210 -4.14 -9.98 -16.28
CA ILE A 210 -3.51 -8.99 -15.41
C ILE A 210 -3.55 -7.61 -16.10
N VAL A 211 -4.18 -6.64 -15.45
CA VAL A 211 -4.30 -5.23 -15.86
C VAL A 211 -4.54 -5.04 -17.37
N TYR A 212 -5.45 -5.84 -17.92
CA TYR A 212 -5.83 -5.80 -19.34
C TYR A 212 -4.68 -6.01 -20.33
N ASN A 213 -3.65 -6.77 -19.97
CA ASN A 213 -2.51 -7.06 -20.85
C ASN A 213 -1.75 -5.79 -21.30
N THR A 214 -1.85 -4.72 -20.53
CA THR A 214 -1.23 -3.43 -20.85
C THR A 214 0.23 -3.40 -20.43
N HIS A 215 0.98 -2.43 -20.98
CA HIS A 215 2.34 -2.15 -20.52
C HIS A 215 2.34 -1.26 -19.29
N VAL A 216 3.04 -1.72 -18.25
CA VAL A 216 3.13 -1.07 -16.94
C VAL A 216 4.59 -1.09 -16.47
N SER A 217 4.93 -0.33 -15.41
CA SER A 217 6.28 -0.34 -14.86
C SER A 217 6.70 -1.75 -14.42
N ASN A 218 7.85 -2.22 -14.93
CA ASN A 218 8.39 -3.56 -14.70
C ASN A 218 8.62 -3.83 -13.20
N GLY A 219 9.21 -2.88 -12.48
CA GLY A 219 9.46 -3.04 -11.05
C GLY A 219 8.18 -3.21 -10.23
N VAL A 220 7.10 -2.53 -10.64
CA VAL A 220 5.84 -2.56 -9.91
C VAL A 220 5.02 -3.79 -10.23
N TYR A 221 4.98 -4.16 -11.52
CA TYR A 221 4.36 -5.42 -11.95
C TYR A 221 4.96 -6.61 -11.21
N LYS A 222 6.29 -6.66 -11.12
CA LYS A 222 7.02 -7.73 -10.47
C LYS A 222 6.74 -7.83 -8.97
N GLY A 223 6.73 -6.71 -8.26
CA GLY A 223 6.41 -6.69 -6.84
C GLY A 223 4.95 -7.05 -6.51
N MET A 224 4.02 -6.91 -7.47
CA MET A 224 2.59 -7.18 -7.27
C MET A 224 2.15 -8.56 -7.70
N PHE A 225 2.61 -9.02 -8.86
CA PHE A 225 1.99 -10.14 -9.58
C PHE A 225 2.89 -11.35 -9.74
N MET A 226 4.19 -11.24 -9.47
CA MET A 226 5.05 -12.42 -9.49
C MET A 226 5.01 -13.14 -8.16
N GLU A 227 5.03 -14.48 -8.23
CA GLU A 227 5.19 -15.32 -7.07
C GLU A 227 6.55 -15.09 -6.42
N PHE A 228 6.56 -15.02 -5.09
CA PHE A 228 7.80 -14.99 -4.33
C PHE A 228 8.50 -16.35 -4.43
N ASP A 229 9.61 -16.42 -5.17
CA ASP A 229 10.48 -17.59 -5.27
C ASP A 229 11.79 -17.33 -4.50
N PRO A 230 12.03 -17.99 -3.35
CA PRO A 230 13.25 -17.83 -2.55
C PRO A 230 14.54 -18.10 -3.32
N GLY A 231 14.48 -18.88 -4.41
CA GLY A 231 15.62 -19.25 -5.25
C GLY A 231 15.88 -18.31 -6.44
N ARG A 232 14.95 -17.41 -6.78
CA ARG A 232 15.14 -16.43 -7.86
C ARG A 232 15.48 -15.07 -7.29
N ALA A 233 16.76 -14.68 -7.42
CA ALA A 233 17.15 -13.29 -7.30
C ALA A 233 16.48 -12.50 -8.43
N TYR A 234 15.45 -11.72 -8.11
CA TYR A 234 14.86 -10.79 -9.05
C TYR A 234 15.74 -9.54 -9.12
N ALA A 235 16.73 -9.57 -10.02
CA ALA A 235 17.51 -8.40 -10.41
C ALA A 235 16.58 -7.38 -11.10
N THR A 236 15.95 -6.53 -10.30
CA THR A 236 15.15 -5.43 -10.82
C THR A 236 15.53 -4.15 -10.10
N ALA A 237 15.84 -3.12 -10.89
CA ALA A 237 16.39 -1.85 -10.44
C ALA A 237 15.72 -1.33 -9.16
N ARG A 238 16.52 -1.04 -8.13
CA ARG A 238 16.06 -0.34 -6.92
C ARG A 238 15.29 0.90 -7.39
N THR A 239 14.05 1.09 -6.95
CA THR A 239 13.34 2.34 -7.30
C THR A 239 12.26 2.73 -6.31
N LEU A 240 12.38 3.97 -5.84
CA LEU A 240 11.41 4.66 -4.98
C LEU A 240 10.04 4.93 -5.64
N ALA A 241 10.00 5.00 -6.98
CA ALA A 241 8.79 5.12 -7.78
C ALA A 241 7.87 3.89 -7.71
N ARG A 242 8.31 2.77 -7.11
CA ARG A 242 7.49 1.55 -7.07
C ARG A 242 6.29 1.64 -6.12
N ARG A 243 6.37 2.42 -5.03
CA ARG A 243 5.50 2.27 -3.85
C ARG A 243 4.08 2.84 -3.99
N VAL A 244 3.92 3.99 -4.66
CA VAL A 244 2.59 4.64 -4.89
C VAL A 244 1.86 4.06 -6.11
N VAL A 245 2.61 3.38 -6.99
CA VAL A 245 2.10 2.76 -8.22
C VAL A 245 1.35 1.45 -7.95
N LEU A 246 1.66 0.80 -6.83
CA LEU A 246 1.03 -0.45 -6.39
C LEU A 246 -0.47 -0.28 -6.19
N GLN A 247 -0.91 0.85 -5.62
CA GLN A 247 -2.32 1.15 -5.40
C GLN A 247 -3.10 1.25 -6.71
N HIS A 248 -2.55 1.90 -7.73
CA HIS A 248 -3.20 2.02 -9.03
C HIS A 248 -3.27 0.67 -9.76
N LEU A 249 -2.19 -0.10 -9.76
CA LEU A 249 -2.19 -1.43 -10.38
C LEU A 249 -3.18 -2.36 -9.68
N LEU A 250 -3.26 -2.32 -8.35
CA LEU A 250 -4.21 -3.14 -7.59
C LEU A 250 -5.65 -2.74 -7.92
N HIS A 251 -5.94 -1.44 -7.92
CA HIS A 251 -7.26 -0.94 -8.23
C HIS A 251 -7.69 -1.29 -9.66
N THR A 252 -6.81 -1.10 -10.65
CA THR A 252 -7.04 -1.52 -12.04
C THR A 252 -7.18 -3.03 -12.16
N GLN A 253 -6.45 -3.81 -11.34
CA GLN A 253 -6.64 -5.27 -11.32
C GLN A 253 -8.04 -5.64 -10.81
N PHE A 254 -8.57 -4.91 -9.83
CA PHE A 254 -9.93 -5.13 -9.32
C PHE A 254 -11.05 -4.70 -10.27
N THR A 255 -10.77 -3.90 -11.30
CA THR A 255 -11.75 -3.65 -12.37
C THR A 255 -11.83 -4.80 -13.37
N VAL A 256 -10.86 -5.73 -13.38
CA VAL A 256 -10.87 -6.89 -14.28
C VAL A 256 -12.01 -7.85 -13.87
N PRO A 257 -12.87 -8.29 -14.82
CA PRO A 257 -13.99 -9.17 -14.51
C PRO A 257 -13.57 -10.45 -13.78
N GLY A 258 -14.28 -10.77 -12.69
CA GLY A 258 -14.06 -12.00 -11.91
C GLY A 258 -12.93 -11.93 -10.89
N VAL A 259 -12.18 -10.83 -10.79
CA VAL A 259 -11.10 -10.67 -9.81
C VAL A 259 -11.63 -10.30 -8.43
N LEU A 260 -12.61 -9.42 -8.35
CA LEU A 260 -13.19 -9.05 -7.06
C LEU A 260 -13.90 -10.23 -6.41
N PRO A 261 -13.83 -10.38 -5.07
CA PRO A 261 -14.61 -11.39 -4.38
C PRO A 261 -16.11 -11.23 -4.69
N PRO A 262 -16.87 -12.34 -4.75
CA PRO A 262 -18.31 -12.28 -4.95
C PRO A 262 -18.98 -11.31 -3.97
N LEU A 263 -19.98 -10.57 -4.45
CA LEU A 263 -20.74 -9.57 -3.68
C LEU A 263 -19.96 -8.31 -3.27
N SER A 264 -18.67 -8.22 -3.61
CA SER A 264 -17.88 -7.00 -3.38
C SER A 264 -18.11 -5.98 -4.49
N VAL A 265 -18.06 -4.70 -4.13
CA VAL A 265 -18.11 -3.57 -5.04
C VAL A 265 -16.80 -2.79 -4.89
N LEU A 266 -16.18 -2.41 -6.00
CA LEU A 266 -14.96 -1.60 -5.96
C LEU A 266 -15.28 -0.20 -5.44
N GLY A 267 -14.63 0.19 -4.35
CA GLY A 267 -14.70 1.55 -3.82
C GLY A 267 -13.85 2.54 -4.63
N ASP A 268 -13.59 3.71 -4.03
CA ASP A 268 -12.72 4.72 -4.63
C ASP A 268 -11.23 4.37 -4.48
N LEU A 269 -10.40 4.92 -5.37
CA LEU A 269 -8.95 4.99 -5.20
C LEU A 269 -8.55 6.43 -4.87
N TYR A 270 -7.83 6.64 -3.77
CA TYR A 270 -7.20 7.92 -3.43
C TYR A 270 -5.69 7.77 -3.44
N THR A 271 -5.01 8.60 -4.23
CA THR A 271 -3.54 8.66 -4.24
C THR A 271 -3.06 10.08 -4.03
N PHE A 272 -1.97 10.23 -3.28
CA PHE A 272 -1.37 11.50 -2.90
C PHE A 272 0.05 11.57 -3.43
N GLY A 273 0.39 12.60 -4.21
CA GLY A 273 1.74 12.77 -4.77
C GLY A 273 2.18 11.62 -5.70
N CYS A 274 1.23 10.89 -6.31
CA CYS A 274 1.57 9.71 -7.12
C CYS A 274 2.30 10.10 -8.43
N PRO A 275 3.38 9.42 -8.84
CA PRO A 275 4.00 9.59 -10.15
C PRO A 275 3.12 9.06 -11.30
N ARG A 276 3.55 9.22 -12.55
CA ARG A 276 2.96 8.54 -13.72
C ARG A 276 3.39 7.07 -13.73
N ILE A 277 2.49 6.19 -14.14
CA ILE A 277 2.55 4.76 -13.79
C ILE A 277 2.56 3.79 -14.97
N GLY A 278 2.09 4.26 -16.12
CA GLY A 278 1.98 3.47 -17.33
C GLY A 278 1.80 4.37 -18.54
N TYR A 279 1.86 3.79 -19.72
CA TYR A 279 1.57 4.50 -20.97
C TYR A 279 0.09 4.85 -21.09
N LYS A 280 -0.23 5.63 -22.12
CA LYS A 280 -1.59 6.07 -22.45
C LYS A 280 -2.60 4.91 -22.47
N HIS A 281 -2.26 3.78 -23.06
CA HIS A 281 -3.17 2.63 -23.12
C HIS A 281 -3.52 2.04 -21.75
N PHE A 282 -2.63 2.14 -20.75
CA PHE A 282 -2.95 1.72 -19.38
C PHE A 282 -3.96 2.67 -18.75
N ALA A 283 -3.75 3.98 -18.94
CA ALA A 283 -4.67 5.00 -18.44
C ALA A 283 -6.05 4.92 -19.13
N GLU A 284 -6.08 4.65 -20.44
CA GLU A 284 -7.32 4.42 -21.20
C GLU A 284 -8.01 3.13 -20.74
N ALA A 285 -7.29 2.01 -20.61
CA ALA A 285 -7.86 0.76 -20.12
C ALA A 285 -8.44 0.90 -18.71
N MET A 286 -7.75 1.59 -17.80
CA MET A 286 -8.27 1.88 -16.46
C MET A 286 -9.56 2.69 -16.57
N LYS A 287 -9.54 3.81 -17.31
CA LYS A 287 -10.70 4.69 -17.48
C LYS A 287 -11.90 3.97 -18.10
N ASP A 288 -11.69 3.18 -19.14
CA ASP A 288 -12.75 2.48 -19.88
C ASP A 288 -13.42 1.39 -19.05
N ASN A 289 -12.77 0.94 -17.97
CA ASN A 289 -13.29 -0.07 -17.05
C ASN A 289 -13.71 0.50 -15.69
N LEU A 290 -13.58 1.82 -15.48
CA LEU A 290 -14.33 2.53 -14.45
C LEU A 290 -15.74 2.76 -14.96
N GLY A 291 -16.74 2.48 -14.13
CA GLY A 291 -18.14 2.52 -14.56
C GLY A 291 -19.12 2.84 -13.45
N PRO A 292 -20.43 2.72 -13.72
CA PRO A 292 -21.50 3.05 -12.76
C PRO A 292 -21.47 2.20 -11.48
N HIS A 293 -20.73 1.10 -11.48
CA HIS A 293 -20.62 0.14 -10.39
C HIS A 293 -19.24 0.10 -9.74
N THR A 294 -18.34 1.01 -10.11
CA THR A 294 -17.04 1.19 -9.45
C THR A 294 -16.98 2.57 -8.82
N GLY A 295 -16.14 2.73 -7.80
CA GLY A 295 -15.78 4.06 -7.32
C GLY A 295 -14.93 4.84 -8.32
N SER A 296 -14.58 6.04 -7.92
CA SER A 296 -13.75 6.96 -8.69
C SER A 296 -12.26 6.73 -8.41
N ALA A 297 -11.40 7.04 -9.38
CA ALA A 297 -9.96 7.14 -9.15
C ALA A 297 -9.53 8.62 -9.02
N ARG A 298 -8.97 8.99 -7.87
CA ARG A 298 -8.56 10.34 -7.52
C ARG A 298 -7.05 10.40 -7.31
N ARG A 299 -6.40 11.27 -8.07
CA ARG A 299 -4.98 11.59 -7.92
C ARG A 299 -4.86 13.03 -7.44
N ILE A 300 -4.45 13.18 -6.18
CA ILE A 300 -4.31 14.46 -5.50
C ILE A 300 -2.82 14.82 -5.50
N ALA A 301 -2.50 15.99 -6.04
CA ALA A 301 -1.13 16.49 -6.16
C ALA A 301 -1.05 17.88 -5.54
N ASN A 302 0.01 18.12 -4.76
CA ASN A 302 0.38 19.48 -4.41
C ASN A 302 0.97 20.17 -5.65
N ALA A 303 0.69 21.47 -5.84
CA ALA A 303 1.09 22.19 -7.04
C ALA A 303 2.61 22.23 -7.24
N ASP A 304 3.35 22.29 -6.12
CA ASP A 304 4.81 22.35 -6.11
C ASP A 304 5.48 20.95 -6.05
N ASP A 305 4.68 19.88 -6.06
CA ASP A 305 5.20 18.52 -6.04
C ASP A 305 5.66 18.09 -7.45
N LEU A 306 6.93 17.71 -7.54
CA LEU A 306 7.55 17.22 -8.77
C LEU A 306 7.26 15.72 -9.01
N VAL A 307 6.91 14.95 -7.98
CA VAL A 307 6.68 13.50 -8.10
C VAL A 307 5.54 13.20 -9.10
N PRO A 308 4.39 13.91 -9.08
CA PRO A 308 3.35 13.73 -10.09
C PRO A 308 3.77 14.05 -11.53
N GLN A 309 4.89 14.75 -11.70
CA GLN A 309 5.39 15.17 -13.00
C GLN A 309 6.41 14.19 -13.60
N VAL A 310 6.74 13.10 -12.90
CA VAL A 310 7.67 12.07 -13.39
C VAL A 310 6.98 10.71 -13.58
N PRO A 311 7.47 9.86 -14.50
CA PRO A 311 8.39 10.20 -15.60
C PRO A 311 7.77 11.22 -16.58
N PRO A 312 8.57 12.07 -17.26
CA PRO A 312 8.07 13.09 -18.18
C PRO A 312 7.30 12.49 -19.37
N VAL A 313 6.25 13.20 -19.84
CA VAL A 313 5.35 12.74 -20.93
C VAL A 313 6.09 12.47 -22.25
N VAL A 314 7.20 13.15 -22.49
CA VAL A 314 7.99 13.01 -23.73
C VAL A 314 8.62 11.61 -23.89
N LEU A 315 8.70 10.83 -22.81
CA LEU A 315 9.22 9.46 -22.82
C LEU A 315 8.13 8.38 -22.97
N PHE A 316 6.85 8.79 -23.07
CA PHE A 316 5.68 7.90 -23.09
C PHE A 316 4.81 8.22 -24.33
N PRO A 317 5.20 7.76 -25.55
CA PRO A 317 4.41 7.93 -26.76
C PRO A 317 3.07 7.18 -26.74
#